data_AF-A0A9E2RA01-F1
#
_entry.id   AF-A0A9E2RA01-F1
#
_cell.length_a   1.000
_cell.length_b   1.000
_cell.length_c   1.000
_cell.angle_alpha   90.00
_cell.angle_beta   90.00
_cell.angle_gamma   90.00
#
_symmetry.space_group_name_H-M   'P 1'
#
loop_
_entity.id
_entity.type
_entity.pdbx_description
1 polymer ?
#
loop_
_entity_poly.entity_id
_entity_poly.type
_entity_poly.pdbx_seq_one_letter_code
_entity_poly.pdbx_strand_id
1 'polypeptide(L)'
;TDGKEIKVERAATYFGPLDLAITSHAARGEIDAHVRLATTAVPDVVLLRLRSPDGRPLRAATVNGRPARVDAKRQLIELPPTSASWQVQAQF
;
A
#
# COMPACT_ATOMS: atom_id res chain seq x y z
N THR A 1 -8.58 -7.10 12.32
CA THR A 1 -10.03 -7.36 12.36
C THR A 1 -10.69 -6.46 11.35
N ASP A 2 -11.90 -6.81 10.92
CA ASP A 2 -12.65 -6.03 9.94
C ASP A 2 -12.89 -4.59 10.41
N GLY A 3 -12.85 -3.64 9.48
CA GLY A 3 -13.05 -2.20 9.73
C GLY A 3 -11.89 -1.48 10.44
N LYS A 4 -10.75 -2.14 10.73
CA LYS A 4 -9.61 -1.45 11.35
C LYS A 4 -8.94 -0.48 10.39
N GLU A 5 -8.62 0.70 10.91
CA GLU A 5 -7.86 1.72 10.21
C GLU A 5 -6.50 1.93 10.88
N ILE A 6 -5.46 2.13 10.07
CA ILE A 6 -4.14 2.59 10.48
C ILE A 6 -3.86 3.87 9.72
N LYS A 7 -3.48 4.94 10.43
CA LYS A 7 -3.09 6.21 9.84
C LYS A 7 -1.71 6.63 10.33
N VAL A 8 -0.84 6.95 9.39
CA VAL A 8 0.46 7.56 9.61
C VAL A 8 0.47 8.84 8.80
N GLU A 9 0.80 9.95 9.44
CA GLU A 9 0.84 11.26 8.80
C GLU A 9 2.21 11.88 8.96
N ARG A 10 2.71 12.49 7.89
CA ARG A 10 3.97 13.25 7.83
C ARG A 10 5.17 12.48 8.40
N ALA A 11 5.23 11.17 8.17
CA ALA A 11 6.39 10.38 8.56
C ALA A 11 7.61 10.89 7.78
N ALA A 12 8.65 11.29 8.51
CA ALA A 12 9.88 11.77 7.89
C ALA A 12 10.60 10.60 7.21
N THR A 13 10.82 10.71 5.91
CA THR A 13 11.65 9.77 5.14
C THR A 13 12.72 10.52 4.38
N TYR A 14 13.74 9.81 3.90
CA TYR A 14 14.78 10.39 3.03
C TYR A 14 14.18 11.04 1.76
N PHE A 15 13.09 10.50 1.23
CA PHE A 15 12.45 10.98 0.00
C PHE A 15 11.45 12.11 0.25
N GLY A 16 11.24 12.53 1.50
CA GLY A 16 10.27 13.51 1.93
C GLY A 16 9.19 12.95 2.86
N PRO A 17 8.24 13.78 3.32
CA PRO A 17 7.15 13.34 4.20
C PRO A 17 6.23 12.31 3.53
N LEU A 18 5.89 11.25 4.27
CA LEU A 18 4.98 10.19 3.84
C LEU A 18 3.70 10.19 4.68
N ASP A 19 2.55 10.17 4.00
CA ASP A 19 1.26 9.84 4.59
C ASP A 19 0.84 8.43 4.12
N LEU A 20 0.31 7.63 5.05
CA LEU A 20 -0.21 6.28 4.80
C LEU A 20 -1.51 6.10 5.57
N ALA A 21 -2.58 5.77 4.87
CA ALA A 21 -3.82 5.28 5.46
C ALA A 21 -4.09 3.86 4.97
N ILE A 22 -4.48 2.96 5.85
CA ILE A 22 -4.83 1.57 5.52
C ILE A 22 -6.15 1.25 6.20
N THR A 23 -7.12 0.76 5.43
CA THR A 23 -8.42 0.30 5.90
C THR A 23 -8.58 -1.19 5.59
N SER A 24 -8.83 -1.98 6.63
CA SER A 24 -9.01 -3.43 6.51
C SER A 24 -10.47 -3.79 6.27
N HIS A 25 -10.77 -4.46 5.17
CA HIS A 25 -12.05 -5.09 4.85
C HIS A 25 -11.91 -6.62 4.92
N ALA A 26 -11.50 -7.13 6.10
CA ALA A 26 -11.15 -8.53 6.31
C ALA A 26 -12.31 -9.48 5.98
N ALA A 27 -13.56 -9.08 6.21
CA ALA A 27 -14.74 -9.86 5.85
C ALA A 27 -14.88 -10.09 4.34
N ARG A 28 -14.31 -9.20 3.52
CA ARG A 28 -14.28 -9.29 2.05
C ARG A 28 -12.95 -9.82 1.51
N GLY A 29 -11.96 -10.02 2.37
CA GLY A 29 -10.60 -10.38 1.95
C GLY A 29 -9.86 -9.23 1.27
N GLU A 30 -10.23 -7.99 1.61
CA GLU A 30 -9.72 -6.79 0.94
C GLU A 30 -9.03 -5.86 1.94
N ILE A 31 -8.03 -5.12 1.45
CA ILE A 31 -7.44 -3.98 2.15
C ILE A 31 -7.33 -2.83 1.16
N ASP A 32 -7.81 -1.67 1.57
CA ASP A 32 -7.59 -0.42 0.87
C ASP A 32 -6.45 0.34 1.53
N ALA A 33 -5.56 0.92 0.73
CA ALA A 33 -4.49 1.77 1.23
C ALA A 33 -4.32 3.02 0.37
N HIS A 34 -4.06 4.14 1.03
CA HIS A 34 -3.71 5.40 0.40
C HIS A 34 -2.32 5.80 0.86
N VAL A 35 -1.43 6.00 -0.11
CA VAL A 35 -0.03 6.40 0.13
C VAL A 35 0.19 7.72 -0.57
N ARG A 36 0.72 8.71 0.15
CA ARG A 36 1.14 9.99 -0.43
C ARG A 36 2.56 10.30 0.01
N LEU A 37 3.44 10.53 -0.96
CA LEU A 37 4.81 10.92 -0.72
C LEU A 37 5.01 12.34 -1.26
N ALA A 38 5.25 13.30 -0.37
CA ALA A 38 5.63 14.65 -0.76
C ALA A 38 7.11 14.64 -1.17
N THR A 39 7.36 14.16 -2.39
CA THR A 39 8.71 13.83 -2.86
C THR A 39 9.58 15.07 -3.06
N THR A 40 10.77 15.07 -2.46
CA THR A 40 11.87 16.00 -2.77
C THR A 40 12.94 15.34 -3.65
N ALA A 41 12.93 14.00 -3.75
CA ALA A 41 13.76 13.17 -4.60
C ALA A 41 12.98 11.92 -5.02
N VAL A 42 12.94 11.63 -6.32
CA VAL A 42 12.17 10.50 -6.86
C VAL A 42 12.87 9.19 -6.49
N PRO A 43 12.21 8.27 -5.75
CA PRO A 43 12.77 6.96 -5.46
C PRO A 43 12.81 6.08 -6.71
N ASP A 44 13.83 5.24 -6.86
CA ASP A 44 13.92 4.28 -7.98
C ASP A 44 12.81 3.23 -7.91
N VAL A 45 12.45 2.81 -6.70
CA VAL A 45 11.44 1.79 -6.44
C VAL A 45 10.67 2.15 -5.18
N VAL A 46 9.34 1.98 -5.23
CA VAL A 46 8.47 2.09 -4.06
C VAL A 46 7.75 0.75 -3.87
N LEU A 47 7.91 0.18 -2.68
CA LEU A 47 7.32 -1.11 -2.31
C LEU A 47 6.38 -0.92 -1.13
N LEU A 48 5.12 -1.29 -1.30
CA LEU A 48 4.15 -1.33 -0.20
C LEU A 48 4.00 -2.76 0.30
N ARG A 49 4.21 -2.96 1.60
CA ARG A 49 3.96 -4.25 2.26
C ARG A 49 2.65 -4.21 3.02
N LEU A 50 1.69 -5.06 2.64
CA LEU A 50 0.43 -5.22 3.34
C LEU A 50 0.32 -6.64 3.89
N ARG A 51 -0.17 -6.78 5.12
CA ARG A 51 -0.42 -8.09 5.74
C ARG A 51 -1.90 -8.19 6.07
N SER A 52 -2.52 -9.32 5.72
CA SER A 52 -3.88 -9.59 6.17
C SER A 52 -3.90 -9.80 7.70
N PRO A 53 -4.88 -9.24 8.42
CA PRO A 53 -5.05 -9.51 9.85
C PRO A 53 -5.25 -11.00 10.19
N ASP A 54 -5.75 -11.81 9.24
CA ASP A 54 -5.98 -13.25 9.40
C ASP A 54 -4.86 -14.13 8.83
N GLY A 55 -3.76 -13.53 8.37
CA GLY A 55 -2.60 -14.26 7.85
C GLY A 55 -2.76 -14.81 6.43
N ARG A 56 -3.85 -14.50 5.72
CA ARG A 56 -3.99 -14.87 4.31
C ARG A 56 -2.90 -14.20 3.44
N PRO A 57 -2.44 -14.90 2.39
CA PRO A 57 -1.44 -14.34 1.49
C PRO A 57 -2.05 -13.35 0.50
N LEU A 58 -1.37 -12.24 0.26
CA LEU A 58 -1.68 -11.31 -0.83
C LEU A 58 -1.70 -12.04 -2.19
N ARG A 59 -2.81 -11.95 -2.91
CA ARG A 59 -3.06 -12.62 -4.20
C ARG A 59 -2.98 -11.67 -5.38
N ALA A 60 -3.56 -10.49 -5.23
CA ALA A 60 -3.66 -9.50 -6.29
C ALA A 60 -3.71 -8.10 -5.68
N ALA A 61 -3.33 -7.11 -6.49
CA ALA A 61 -3.50 -5.72 -6.14
C ALA A 61 -3.74 -4.85 -7.38
N THR A 62 -4.47 -3.76 -7.19
CA THR A 62 -4.51 -2.64 -8.12
C THR A 62 -3.82 -1.44 -7.50
N VAL A 63 -3.18 -0.63 -8.35
CA VAL A 63 -2.61 0.66 -7.99
C VAL A 63 -3.18 1.69 -8.96
N ASN A 64 -3.88 2.70 -8.42
CA ASN A 64 -4.59 3.71 -9.19
C ASN A 64 -5.53 3.09 -10.25
N GLY A 65 -6.24 2.02 -9.87
CA GLY A 65 -7.19 1.30 -10.72
C GLY A 65 -6.58 0.36 -11.76
N ARG A 66 -5.25 0.21 -11.81
CA ARG A 66 -4.55 -0.68 -12.75
C ARG A 66 -3.94 -1.88 -12.03
N PRO A 67 -3.91 -3.09 -12.62
CA PRO A 67 -3.23 -4.23 -12.03
C PRO A 67 -1.76 -3.92 -11.72
N ALA A 68 -1.30 -4.32 -10.53
CA ALA A 68 0.06 -4.12 -10.06
C ALA A 68 0.79 -5.43 -9.85
N ARG A 69 2.13 -5.38 -9.88
CA ARG A 69 2.97 -6.55 -9.58
C ARG A 69 2.93 -6.85 -8.09
N VAL A 70 2.72 -8.13 -7.78
CA VAL A 70 2.65 -8.66 -6.41
C VAL A 70 3.72 -9.72 -6.21
N ASP A 71 4.48 -9.61 -5.12
CA ASP A 71 5.27 -10.71 -4.57
C ASP A 71 4.52 -11.30 -3.37
N ALA A 72 3.80 -12.41 -3.61
CA ALA A 72 3.01 -13.08 -2.59
C ALA A 72 3.88 -13.69 -1.46
N LYS A 73 5.14 -14.04 -1.73
CA LYS A 73 6.02 -14.59 -0.68
C LYS A 73 6.44 -13.51 0.31
N ARG A 74 6.70 -12.30 -0.20
CA ARG A 74 7.13 -11.14 0.59
C ARG A 74 5.98 -10.22 1.03
N GLN A 75 4.77 -10.48 0.51
CA GLN A 75 3.57 -9.66 0.70
C GLN A 75 3.76 -8.21 0.21
N LEU A 76 4.45 -8.05 -0.92
CA LEU A 76 4.82 -6.74 -1.49
C LEU A 76 4.01 -6.42 -2.74
N ILE A 77 3.70 -5.14 -2.89
CA ILE A 77 3.09 -4.51 -4.06
C ILE A 77 4.08 -3.46 -4.57
N GLU A 78 4.38 -3.50 -5.87
CA GLU A 78 5.19 -2.45 -6.51
C GLU A 78 4.33 -1.24 -6.84
N LEU A 79 4.75 -0.06 -6.39
CA LEU A 79 4.11 1.21 -6.70
C LEU A 79 4.93 1.95 -7.77
N PRO A 80 4.30 2.49 -8.84
CA PRO A 80 5.02 3.23 -9.87
C PRO A 80 5.75 4.45 -9.29
N PRO A 81 7.08 4.57 -9.44
CA PRO A 81 7.87 5.65 -8.83
C PRO A 81 7.60 7.03 -9.45
N THR A 82 7.00 7.07 -10.64
CA THR A 82 6.62 8.30 -11.35
C THR A 82 5.40 9.00 -10.75
N SER A 83 4.80 8.45 -9.70
CA SER A 83 3.65 9.03 -8.99
C SER A 83 4.05 9.44 -7.58
N ALA A 84 3.38 10.46 -7.04
CA ALA A 84 3.54 10.90 -5.65
C ALA A 84 2.36 10.46 -4.76
N SER A 85 1.34 9.84 -5.36
CA SER A 85 0.14 9.37 -4.67
C SER A 85 -0.35 8.07 -5.29
N TRP A 86 -0.71 7.11 -4.44
CA TRP A 86 -1.19 5.79 -4.83
C TRP A 86 -2.41 5.41 -4.01
N GLN A 87 -3.48 5.05 -4.72
CA GLN A 87 -4.60 4.32 -4.14
C GLN A 87 -4.42 2.85 -4.48
N VAL A 88 -4.36 2.02 -3.46
CA VAL A 88 -4.08 0.59 -3.56
C VAL A 88 -5.28 -0.18 -3.06
N GLN A 89 -5.71 -1.18 -3.84
CA GLN A 89 -6.71 -2.15 -3.40
C GLN A 89 -6.07 -3.53 -3.49
N ALA A 90 -5.99 -4.23 -2.36
CA ALA A 90 -5.31 -5.51 -2.24
C ALA A 90 -6.30 -6.62 -1.88
N GLN A 91 -6.12 -7.81 -2.47
CA GLN A 91 -6.96 -8.99 -2.24
C GLN A 91 -6.14 -10.14 -1.64
N PHE A 92 -6.67 -10.82 -0.63
CA PHE A 92 -6.02 -11.85 0.19
C PHE A 92 -6.81 -13.17 0.25
#